data_AF-A0A838BQ01-F1
#
_entry.id   AF-A0A838BQ01-F1
#
_cell.length_a   1.000
_cell.length_b   1.000
_cell.length_c   1.000
_cell.angle_alpha   90.00
_cell.angle_beta   90.00
_cell.angle_gamma   90.00
#
_symmetry.space_group_name_H-M   'P 1'
#
loop_
_entity.id
_entity.type
_entity.pdbx_description
1 polymer ?
#
loop_
_entity_poly.entity_id
_entity_poly.type
_entity_poly.pdbx_seq_one_letter_code
_entity_poly.pdbx_strand_id
1 'polypeptide(L)'
;MLVPFVKLGVIGISLVNCLDPESFNLHNAGRSYSYAYDASADTMRFEVRGGDPAVFAASGTQRSEVSSGKHFEFGQTYTISYKFMIEPGATNTADWLVMGQTHASEDAGDYSGPPPFAVELVGEKMRVVGRYSKEAVTTAGNTTFMNLYQDSADIQRGKWYDMQITLRFDPGGNGQLDVWRDGVQIVDYNGSLGYNDQVGPYWKNGVYREDAPESMAIKYGAIKCEESRK
;
A
#
# COMPACT_ATOMS: atom_id res chain seq x y z
N MET A 1 -19.94 52.51 15.32
CA MET A 1 -19.06 51.68 16.18
C MET A 1 -19.49 50.24 15.98
N LEU A 2 -18.79 49.51 15.10
CA LEU A 2 -19.12 48.13 14.72
C LEU A 2 -17.91 47.26 15.09
N VAL A 3 -18.14 46.27 15.94
CA VAL A 3 -17.13 45.28 16.36
C VAL A 3 -16.87 44.33 15.18
N PRO A 4 -15.62 44.03 14.80
CA PRO A 4 -15.38 43.07 13.76
C PRO A 4 -15.61 41.65 14.30
N PHE A 5 -16.40 40.87 13.57
CA PHE A 5 -16.51 39.44 13.74
C PHE A 5 -15.14 38.80 13.48
N VAL A 6 -14.55 38.17 14.50
CA VAL A 6 -13.39 37.29 14.33
C VAL A 6 -13.90 36.00 13.70
N LYS A 7 -13.51 35.74 12.46
CA LYS A 7 -13.72 34.45 11.80
C LYS A 7 -12.78 33.44 12.49
N LEU A 8 -13.32 32.58 13.37
CA LEU A 8 -12.59 31.42 13.85
C LEU A 8 -12.30 30.52 12.63
N GLY A 9 -11.03 30.42 12.26
CA GLY A 9 -10.58 29.50 11.22
C GLY A 9 -10.74 28.08 11.72
N VAL A 10 -11.62 27.31 11.09
CA VAL A 10 -11.60 25.84 11.20
C VAL A 10 -10.30 25.40 10.53
N ILE A 11 -9.38 24.83 11.31
CA ILE A 11 -8.19 24.15 10.80
C ILE A 11 -8.70 22.86 10.14
N GLY A 12 -9.16 22.96 8.89
CA GLY A 12 -9.70 21.82 8.16
C GLY A 12 -8.59 20.86 7.76
N ILE A 13 -8.73 19.58 8.10
CA ILE A 13 -7.93 18.49 7.52
C ILE A 13 -8.11 18.54 6.00
N SER A 14 -7.01 18.57 5.23
CA SER A 14 -7.11 18.41 3.77
C SER A 14 -7.15 16.93 3.48
N LEU A 15 -8.33 16.42 3.11
CA LEU A 15 -8.44 15.07 2.55
C LEU A 15 -7.71 15.06 1.20
N VAL A 16 -6.58 14.37 1.14
CA VAL A 16 -5.84 14.14 -0.10
C VAL A 16 -6.23 12.76 -0.57
N ASN A 17 -7.19 12.65 -1.51
CA ASN A 17 -7.61 11.32 -1.93
C ASN A 17 -6.53 10.66 -2.80
N CYS A 18 -5.77 9.75 -2.21
CA CYS A 18 -4.73 9.00 -2.91
C CYS A 18 -5.32 8.05 -3.98
N LEU A 19 -6.63 7.82 -4.02
CA LEU A 19 -7.28 7.01 -5.06
C LEU A 19 -8.50 7.72 -5.64
N ASP A 20 -8.39 9.02 -5.93
CA ASP A 20 -9.42 9.72 -6.69
C ASP A 20 -9.68 8.94 -8.01
N PRO A 21 -10.94 8.62 -8.37
CA PRO A 21 -11.28 7.91 -9.60
C PRO A 21 -10.68 8.48 -10.88
N GLU A 22 -10.37 9.78 -10.92
CA GLU A 22 -9.69 10.42 -12.07
C GLU A 22 -8.16 10.28 -12.03
N SER A 23 -7.62 9.69 -10.96
CA SER A 23 -6.19 9.72 -10.63
C SER A 23 -5.55 8.34 -10.44
N PHE A 24 -6.29 7.23 -10.59
CA PHE A 24 -5.71 5.89 -10.45
C PHE A 24 -5.62 5.12 -11.76
N ASN A 25 -4.63 4.23 -11.85
CA ASN A 25 -4.49 3.28 -12.96
C ASN A 25 -4.74 1.85 -12.49
N LEU A 26 -5.36 1.04 -13.34
CA LEU A 26 -5.54 -0.39 -13.11
C LEU A 26 -4.36 -1.17 -13.70
N HIS A 27 -3.74 -2.01 -12.87
CA HIS A 27 -2.64 -2.89 -13.26
C HIS A 27 -3.12 -4.33 -13.10
N ASN A 28 -3.67 -4.92 -14.16
CA ASN A 28 -4.23 -6.27 -14.12
C ASN A 28 -4.09 -7.03 -15.45
N ALA A 29 -4.63 -8.25 -15.51
CA ALA A 29 -4.62 -9.13 -16.68
C ALA A 29 -5.67 -8.79 -17.77
N GLY A 30 -6.49 -7.74 -17.56
CA GLY A 30 -7.57 -7.35 -18.46
C GLY A 30 -8.77 -8.30 -18.47
N ARG A 31 -8.90 -9.19 -17.48
CA ARG A 31 -10.01 -10.14 -17.37
C ARG A 31 -11.21 -9.49 -16.68
N SER A 32 -12.42 -9.94 -17.02
CA SER A 32 -13.67 -9.40 -16.45
C SER A 32 -13.79 -9.59 -14.94
N TYR A 33 -13.09 -10.56 -14.36
CA TYR A 33 -13.06 -10.80 -12.92
C TYR A 33 -11.93 -10.06 -12.21
N SER A 34 -10.92 -9.54 -12.94
CA SER A 34 -9.72 -8.98 -12.31
C SER A 34 -10.03 -7.81 -11.39
N TYR A 35 -10.99 -6.97 -11.78
CA TYR A 35 -11.41 -5.81 -11.01
C TYR A 35 -12.91 -5.60 -11.11
N ALA A 36 -13.55 -5.29 -9.99
CA ALA A 36 -14.92 -4.82 -9.93
C ALA A 36 -15.06 -3.74 -8.85
N TYR A 37 -15.89 -2.73 -9.11
CA TYR A 37 -16.29 -1.74 -8.11
C TYR A 37 -17.80 -1.89 -7.83
N ASP A 38 -18.14 -2.09 -6.56
CA ASP A 38 -19.51 -2.07 -6.07
C ASP A 38 -19.79 -0.70 -5.44
N ALA A 39 -20.48 0.16 -6.19
CA ALA A 39 -20.83 1.50 -5.75
C ALA A 39 -21.82 1.51 -4.57
N SER A 40 -22.63 0.46 -4.39
CA SER A 40 -23.60 0.38 -3.29
C SER A 40 -22.92 0.10 -1.95
N ALA A 41 -21.81 -0.64 -1.99
CA ALA A 41 -21.00 -0.99 -0.84
C ALA A 41 -19.72 -0.15 -0.71
N ASP A 42 -19.47 0.77 -1.65
CA ASP A 42 -18.20 1.50 -1.81
C ASP A 42 -16.97 0.59 -1.67
N THR A 43 -16.97 -0.51 -2.44
CA THR A 43 -16.00 -1.58 -2.30
C THR A 43 -15.35 -1.90 -3.64
N MET A 44 -14.03 -1.92 -3.66
CA MET A 44 -13.21 -2.41 -4.76
C MET A 44 -12.88 -3.88 -4.53
N ARG A 45 -13.05 -4.72 -5.55
CA ARG A 45 -12.67 -6.14 -5.51
C ARG A 45 -11.60 -6.40 -6.56
N PHE A 46 -10.52 -7.04 -6.14
CA PHE A 46 -9.41 -7.44 -7.00
C PHE A 46 -9.30 -8.95 -6.97
N GLU A 47 -9.11 -9.58 -8.13
CA GLU A 47 -8.93 -11.02 -8.26
C GLU A 47 -7.79 -11.34 -9.23
N VAL A 48 -7.01 -12.36 -8.87
CA VAL A 48 -6.06 -13.04 -9.75
C VAL A 48 -6.32 -14.54 -9.72
N ARG A 49 -6.04 -15.22 -10.83
CA ARG A 49 -6.12 -16.68 -10.96
C ARG A 49 -4.80 -17.25 -11.46
N GLY A 50 -4.62 -18.57 -11.29
CA GLY A 50 -3.54 -19.31 -11.91
C GLY A 50 -3.41 -19.03 -13.41
N GLY A 51 -2.22 -18.61 -13.83
CA GLY A 51 -1.94 -18.29 -15.24
C GLY A 51 -2.44 -16.92 -15.71
N ASP A 52 -2.77 -15.99 -14.80
CA ASP A 52 -3.00 -14.58 -15.14
C ASP A 52 -1.69 -13.77 -15.13
N PRO A 53 -1.01 -13.58 -16.27
CA PRO A 53 0.13 -12.67 -16.29
C PRO A 53 -0.37 -11.24 -16.08
N ALA A 54 0.34 -10.45 -15.27
CA ALA A 54 0.13 -9.01 -15.32
C ALA A 54 0.54 -8.48 -16.70
N VAL A 55 -0.31 -7.65 -17.35
CA VAL A 55 -0.12 -7.19 -18.74
C VAL A 55 1.24 -6.51 -18.98
N PHE A 56 1.86 -5.97 -17.93
CA PHE A 56 3.14 -5.26 -17.99
C PHE A 56 4.25 -5.87 -17.13
N ALA A 57 4.02 -6.97 -16.41
CA ALA A 57 5.07 -7.60 -15.60
C ALA A 57 5.81 -8.67 -16.40
N ALA A 58 7.05 -8.95 -15.99
CA ALA A 58 7.78 -10.13 -16.43
C ALA A 58 6.94 -11.40 -16.17
N SER A 59 7.12 -12.41 -17.03
CA SER A 59 6.51 -13.73 -16.83
C SER A 59 6.80 -14.25 -15.41
N GLY A 60 5.78 -14.74 -14.70
CA GLY A 60 5.93 -15.33 -13.37
C GLY A 60 5.31 -14.54 -12.21
N THR A 61 4.62 -13.43 -12.48
CA THR A 61 3.81 -12.74 -11.45
C THR A 61 2.37 -12.53 -11.91
N GLN A 62 1.47 -12.54 -10.93
CA GLN A 62 0.05 -12.32 -11.13
C GLN A 62 -0.35 -11.04 -10.39
N ARG A 63 -1.08 -10.15 -11.07
CA ARG A 63 -1.43 -8.84 -10.50
C ARG A 63 -2.86 -8.46 -10.85
N SER A 64 -3.54 -7.91 -9.86
CA SER A 64 -4.67 -7.01 -10.04
C SER A 64 -4.65 -5.95 -8.94
N GLU A 65 -4.23 -4.74 -9.28
CA GLU A 65 -4.10 -3.63 -8.33
C GLU A 65 -4.59 -2.31 -8.94
N VAL A 66 -4.91 -1.35 -8.07
CA VAL A 66 -4.92 0.07 -8.41
C VAL A 66 -3.62 0.72 -7.99
N SER A 67 -3.17 1.70 -8.77
CA SER A 67 -2.05 2.58 -8.44
C SER A 67 -2.51 4.04 -8.38
N SER A 68 -2.13 4.72 -7.31
CA SER A 68 -2.32 6.15 -7.16
C SER A 68 -1.45 6.94 -8.14
N GLY A 69 -1.99 7.98 -8.75
CA GLY A 69 -1.21 9.02 -9.44
C GLY A 69 -0.62 10.07 -8.47
N LYS A 70 -1.02 10.05 -7.20
CA LYS A 70 -0.49 10.95 -6.17
C LYS A 70 0.73 10.33 -5.50
N HIS A 71 1.83 11.06 -5.59
CA HIS A 71 3.06 10.74 -4.90
C HIS A 71 3.10 11.39 -3.52
N PHE A 72 3.67 10.68 -2.55
CA PHE A 72 3.95 11.20 -1.22
C PHE A 72 5.18 12.09 -1.25
N GLU A 73 5.17 13.15 -0.47
CA GLU A 73 6.33 14.03 -0.33
C GLU A 73 7.27 13.48 0.75
N PHE A 74 8.59 13.54 0.49
CA PHE A 74 9.57 13.19 1.51
C PHE A 74 9.49 14.14 2.70
N GLY A 75 9.60 13.58 3.90
CA GLY A 75 9.52 14.31 5.15
C GLY A 75 8.13 14.78 5.53
N GLN A 76 7.09 14.50 4.72
CA GLN A 76 5.69 14.76 5.04
C GLN A 76 5.02 13.49 5.59
N THR A 77 4.20 13.65 6.61
CA THR A 77 3.45 12.54 7.22
C THR A 77 2.08 12.41 6.57
N TYR A 78 1.73 11.18 6.18
CA TYR A 78 0.42 10.82 5.65
C TYR A 78 -0.20 9.70 6.50
N THR A 79 -1.52 9.69 6.59
CA THR A 79 -2.28 8.57 7.14
C THR A 79 -3.13 7.96 6.05
N ILE A 80 -2.97 6.66 5.81
CA ILE A 80 -3.81 5.85 4.95
C ILE A 80 -4.70 5.00 5.83
N SER A 81 -6.01 5.04 5.64
CA SER A 81 -6.95 4.13 6.30
C SER A 81 -7.76 3.36 5.27
N TYR A 82 -8.03 2.09 5.53
CA TYR A 82 -8.86 1.25 4.68
C TYR A 82 -9.34 0.02 5.43
N LYS A 83 -10.39 -0.61 4.90
CA LYS A 83 -10.80 -1.96 5.30
C LYS A 83 -10.43 -2.94 4.21
N PHE A 84 -10.02 -4.14 4.59
CA PHE A 84 -9.82 -5.23 3.63
C PHE A 84 -10.41 -6.55 4.09
N MET A 85 -10.79 -7.40 3.12
CA MET A 85 -11.21 -8.79 3.35
C MET A 85 -10.63 -9.67 2.26
N ILE A 86 -9.90 -10.71 2.66
CA ILE A 86 -9.56 -11.83 1.78
C ILE A 86 -10.79 -12.74 1.69
N GLU A 87 -11.28 -13.01 0.49
CA GLU A 87 -12.45 -13.88 0.31
C GLU A 87 -12.13 -15.33 0.73
N PRO A 88 -13.14 -16.09 1.22
CA PRO A 88 -12.98 -17.53 1.43
C PRO A 88 -12.50 -18.24 0.17
N GLY A 89 -11.56 -19.18 0.31
CA GLY A 89 -10.97 -19.90 -0.82
C GLY A 89 -9.80 -20.78 -0.39
N ALA A 90 -9.08 -21.31 -1.37
CA ALA A 90 -7.87 -22.09 -1.11
C ALA A 90 -6.74 -21.21 -0.55
N THR A 91 -5.94 -21.79 0.35
CA THR A 91 -4.78 -21.18 0.98
C THR A 91 -3.82 -20.58 -0.05
N ASN A 92 -3.22 -19.43 0.26
CA ASN A 92 -2.18 -18.80 -0.52
C ASN A 92 -0.93 -19.69 -0.50
N THR A 93 -0.50 -20.12 -1.69
CA THR A 93 0.70 -20.95 -1.88
C THR A 93 1.83 -20.21 -2.59
N ALA A 94 1.62 -18.95 -3.00
CA ALA A 94 2.69 -18.11 -3.54
C ALA A 94 3.76 -17.81 -2.48
N ASP A 95 5.05 -17.79 -2.86
CA ASP A 95 6.14 -17.51 -1.90
C ASP A 95 6.02 -16.10 -1.32
N TRP A 96 5.39 -15.18 -2.08
CA TRP A 96 5.04 -13.86 -1.64
C TRP A 96 3.73 -13.36 -2.28
N LEU A 97 2.99 -12.57 -1.50
CA LEU A 97 1.81 -11.83 -1.95
C LEU A 97 1.78 -10.48 -1.25
N VAL A 98 1.53 -9.42 -2.00
CA VAL A 98 1.37 -8.03 -1.56
C VAL A 98 -0.10 -7.63 -1.70
N MET A 99 -0.65 -7.07 -0.63
CA MET A 99 -2.05 -6.61 -0.54
C MET A 99 -2.14 -5.08 -0.62
N GLY A 100 -1.22 -4.39 0.04
CA GLY A 100 -1.06 -2.93 -0.03
C GLY A 100 0.41 -2.57 -0.02
N GLN A 101 0.81 -1.55 -0.77
CA GLN A 101 2.20 -1.16 -0.90
C GLN A 101 2.34 0.31 -1.28
N THR A 102 3.52 0.85 -1.06
CA THR A 102 3.98 2.03 -1.81
C THR A 102 5.04 1.59 -2.81
N HIS A 103 4.92 1.99 -4.05
CA HIS A 103 5.93 1.76 -5.07
C HIS A 103 6.87 2.97 -5.14
N ALA A 104 8.16 2.71 -5.33
CA ALA A 104 9.14 3.77 -5.58
C ALA A 104 8.85 4.50 -6.90
N SER A 105 9.42 5.68 -7.04
CA SER A 105 9.41 6.43 -8.30
C SER A 105 10.83 6.52 -8.80
N GLU A 106 11.30 5.38 -9.31
CA GLU A 106 12.71 5.12 -9.58
C GLU A 106 13.37 6.24 -10.41
N ASP A 107 14.52 6.71 -9.93
CA ASP A 107 15.35 7.66 -10.65
C ASP A 107 16.15 6.94 -11.75
N ALA A 108 16.69 7.71 -12.69
CA ALA A 108 17.51 7.16 -13.76
C ALA A 108 18.75 6.44 -13.20
N GLY A 109 18.84 5.13 -13.42
CA GLY A 109 19.95 4.29 -12.96
C GLY A 109 19.57 3.38 -11.79
N ASP A 110 18.44 3.62 -11.14
CA ASP A 110 17.89 2.72 -10.15
C ASP A 110 17.48 1.39 -10.77
N TYR A 111 17.63 0.32 -10.00
CA TYR A 111 16.98 -0.94 -10.35
C TYR A 111 15.49 -0.87 -10.00
N SER A 112 14.66 -1.53 -10.82
CA SER A 112 13.26 -1.72 -10.44
C SER A 112 13.17 -2.78 -9.34
N GLY A 113 12.97 -2.29 -8.12
CA GLY A 113 13.13 -3.05 -6.89
C GLY A 113 11.81 -3.38 -6.17
N PRO A 114 11.90 -4.05 -5.01
CA PRO A 114 10.75 -4.27 -4.15
C PRO A 114 10.25 -2.94 -3.55
N PRO A 115 8.98 -2.88 -3.13
CA PRO A 115 8.38 -1.66 -2.62
C PRO A 115 9.03 -1.17 -1.32
N PRO A 116 9.22 0.15 -1.12
CA PRO A 116 9.72 0.73 0.13
C PRO A 116 8.84 0.43 1.37
N PHE A 117 7.55 0.15 1.17
CA PHE A 117 6.64 -0.33 2.22
C PHE A 117 5.65 -1.32 1.62
N ALA A 118 5.35 -2.40 2.33
CA ALA A 118 4.30 -3.33 1.94
C ALA A 118 3.62 -4.02 3.14
N VAL A 119 2.33 -4.29 2.95
CA VAL A 119 1.53 -5.25 3.70
C VAL A 119 1.41 -6.50 2.84
N GLU A 120 1.92 -7.61 3.34
CA GLU A 120 2.15 -8.86 2.60
C GLU A 120 1.43 -10.04 3.28
N LEU A 121 1.30 -11.16 2.55
CA LEU A 121 1.07 -12.49 3.09
C LEU A 121 2.27 -13.38 2.78
N VAL A 122 2.71 -14.15 3.79
CA VAL A 122 3.61 -15.29 3.63
C VAL A 122 2.85 -16.52 4.12
N GLY A 123 2.47 -17.41 3.20
CA GLY A 123 1.34 -18.32 3.45
C GLY A 123 0.08 -17.50 3.77
N GLU A 124 -0.53 -17.73 4.93
CA GLU A 124 -1.70 -16.96 5.42
C GLU A 124 -1.34 -15.99 6.56
N LYS A 125 -0.05 -15.78 6.85
CA LYS A 125 0.38 -14.86 7.91
C LYS A 125 0.61 -13.48 7.33
N MET A 126 -0.09 -12.48 7.85
CA MET A 126 0.13 -11.10 7.43
C MET A 126 1.50 -10.64 7.92
N ARG A 127 2.23 -9.96 7.05
CA ARG A 127 3.52 -9.34 7.34
C ARG A 127 3.48 -7.85 6.98
N VAL A 128 4.14 -7.03 7.78
CA VAL A 128 4.40 -5.62 7.45
C VAL A 128 5.90 -5.44 7.31
N VAL A 129 6.31 -4.87 6.18
CA VAL A 129 7.72 -4.66 5.86
C VAL A 129 8.00 -3.23 5.46
N GLY A 130 9.19 -2.76 5.80
CA GLY A 130 9.75 -1.51 5.31
C GLY A 130 11.09 -1.77 4.64
N ARG A 131 11.47 -0.89 3.71
CA ARG A 131 12.76 -0.91 3.04
C ARG A 131 13.32 0.50 2.90
N TYR A 132 14.63 0.61 2.85
CA TYR A 132 15.27 1.89 2.53
C TYR A 132 16.62 1.73 1.83
N SER A 133 17.02 2.80 1.14
CA SER A 133 18.36 3.03 0.61
C SER A 133 18.68 4.51 0.83
N LYS A 134 19.90 4.81 1.28
CA LYS A 134 20.38 6.19 1.43
C LYS A 134 21.11 6.69 0.19
N GLU A 135 21.49 5.78 -0.69
CA GLU A 135 22.26 6.06 -1.88
C GLU A 135 21.37 6.69 -2.95
N ALA A 136 21.90 7.68 -3.68
CA ALA A 136 21.19 8.32 -4.79
C ALA A 136 20.94 7.39 -5.98
N VAL A 137 21.64 6.25 -6.03
CA VAL A 137 21.33 5.15 -6.95
C VAL A 137 21.01 3.93 -6.11
N THR A 138 19.74 3.55 -6.10
CA THR A 138 19.22 2.39 -5.42
C THR A 138 19.56 1.12 -6.21
N THR A 139 20.13 0.14 -5.52
CA THR A 139 20.51 -1.18 -6.05
C THR A 139 20.07 -2.27 -5.10
N ALA A 140 19.98 -3.50 -5.59
CA ALA A 140 19.69 -4.64 -4.71
C ALA A 140 20.74 -4.80 -3.57
N GLY A 141 21.98 -4.37 -3.80
CA GLY A 141 23.08 -4.50 -2.83
C GLY A 141 23.11 -3.42 -1.74
N ASN A 142 22.43 -2.29 -1.92
CA ASN A 142 22.36 -1.20 -0.94
C ASN A 142 20.96 -1.02 -0.32
N THR A 143 20.00 -1.86 -0.71
CA THR A 143 18.66 -1.85 -0.13
C THR A 143 18.64 -2.61 1.19
N THR A 144 18.20 -1.95 2.26
CA THR A 144 17.97 -2.58 3.57
C THR A 144 16.52 -3.05 3.68
N PHE A 145 16.32 -4.30 4.08
CA PHE A 145 15.00 -4.89 4.34
C PHE A 145 14.71 -4.95 5.84
N MET A 146 13.47 -4.59 6.22
CA MET A 146 12.99 -4.63 7.59
C MET A 146 11.69 -5.43 7.64
N ASN A 147 11.70 -6.56 8.35
CA ASN A 147 10.47 -7.27 8.73
C ASN A 147 9.97 -6.70 10.07
N LEU A 148 9.04 -5.76 10.01
CA LEU A 148 8.62 -4.96 11.16
C LEU A 148 7.50 -5.65 11.96
N TYR A 149 6.71 -6.50 11.31
CA TYR A 149 5.68 -7.30 11.97
C TYR A 149 5.39 -8.54 11.14
N GLN A 150 5.15 -9.68 11.82
CA GLN A 150 4.57 -10.86 11.19
C GLN A 150 3.60 -11.53 12.17
N ASP A 151 2.42 -11.88 11.68
CA ASP A 151 1.47 -12.64 12.46
C ASP A 151 2.06 -13.98 12.93
N SER A 152 1.69 -14.39 14.14
CA SER A 152 1.95 -15.75 14.64
C SER A 152 0.87 -16.74 14.18
N ALA A 153 -0.37 -16.28 14.03
CA ALA A 153 -1.51 -17.06 13.54
C ALA A 153 -1.85 -16.71 12.08
N ASP A 154 -2.61 -17.57 11.43
CA ASP A 154 -3.10 -17.28 10.08
C ASP A 154 -4.21 -16.24 10.14
N ILE A 155 -4.30 -15.41 9.10
CA ILE A 155 -5.40 -14.48 8.93
C ILE A 155 -6.71 -15.27 8.76
N GLN A 156 -7.78 -14.80 9.39
CA GLN A 156 -9.11 -15.35 9.14
C GLN A 156 -9.67 -14.76 7.84
N ARG A 157 -9.84 -15.60 6.81
CA ARG A 157 -10.55 -15.23 5.58
C ARG A 157 -12.04 -15.00 5.81
N GLY A 158 -12.66 -14.18 4.96
CA GLY A 158 -14.05 -13.77 5.09
C GLY A 158 -14.31 -12.80 6.26
N LYS A 159 -13.26 -12.35 6.96
CA LYS A 159 -13.32 -11.29 7.98
C LYS A 159 -12.83 -9.98 7.38
N TRP A 160 -13.54 -8.89 7.66
CA TRP A 160 -13.05 -7.53 7.42
C TRP A 160 -12.05 -7.14 8.52
N TYR A 161 -10.91 -6.60 8.10
CA TYR A 161 -9.91 -5.97 8.96
C TYR A 161 -9.88 -4.48 8.71
N ASP A 162 -9.75 -3.70 9.76
CA ASP A 162 -9.57 -2.25 9.70
C ASP A 162 -8.08 -1.92 9.80
N MET A 163 -7.55 -1.20 8.82
CA MET A 163 -6.15 -0.78 8.76
C MET A 163 -6.05 0.73 8.85
N GLN A 164 -5.13 1.20 9.68
CA GLN A 164 -4.64 2.57 9.68
C GLN A 164 -3.12 2.54 9.63
N ILE A 165 -2.53 3.28 8.70
CA ILE A 165 -1.10 3.33 8.46
C ILE A 165 -0.69 4.79 8.46
N THR A 166 0.15 5.18 9.40
CA THR A 166 0.81 6.49 9.40
C THR A 166 2.22 6.31 8.87
N LEU A 167 2.56 7.04 7.82
CA LEU A 167 3.83 6.93 7.12
C LEU A 167 4.49 8.29 6.92
N ARG A 168 5.82 8.31 7.00
CA ARG A 168 6.68 9.42 6.61
C ARG A 168 7.91 8.84 5.94
N PHE A 169 8.07 9.07 4.64
CA PHE A 169 9.26 8.65 3.91
C PHE A 169 10.38 9.64 4.15
N ASP A 170 11.51 9.15 4.66
CA ASP A 170 12.76 9.88 4.85
C ASP A 170 13.88 8.83 4.90
N PRO A 171 14.58 8.60 3.78
CA PRO A 171 15.67 7.62 3.73
C PRO A 171 16.83 8.01 4.65
N GLY A 172 17.00 9.31 4.95
CA GLY A 172 18.08 9.85 5.76
C GLY A 172 18.05 9.39 7.22
N GLY A 173 16.86 9.14 7.78
CA GLY A 173 16.72 8.53 9.11
C GLY A 173 15.55 9.01 9.97
N ASN A 174 14.77 10.00 9.52
CA ASN A 174 13.63 10.50 10.28
C ASN A 174 12.28 9.93 9.79
N GLY A 175 12.29 8.79 9.11
CA GLY A 175 11.08 8.16 8.62
C GLY A 175 10.24 7.60 9.77
N GLN A 176 8.97 7.39 9.48
CA GLN A 176 7.97 6.87 10.41
C GLN A 176 7.15 5.82 9.69
N LEU A 177 6.86 4.72 10.39
CA LEU A 177 5.85 3.77 9.97
C LEU A 177 5.14 3.22 11.21
N ASP A 178 3.90 3.67 11.40
CA ASP A 178 3.03 3.13 12.42
C ASP A 178 1.84 2.44 11.75
N VAL A 179 1.53 1.22 12.20
CA VAL A 179 0.46 0.43 11.62
C VAL A 179 -0.45 -0.09 12.71
N TRP A 180 -1.74 0.18 12.57
CA TRP A 180 -2.81 -0.37 13.39
C TRP A 180 -3.65 -1.32 12.55
N ARG A 181 -4.01 -2.45 13.15
CA ARG A 181 -5.00 -3.38 12.63
C ARG A 181 -6.06 -3.64 13.69
N ASP A 182 -7.33 -3.44 13.34
CA ASP A 182 -8.47 -3.59 14.25
C ASP A 182 -8.29 -2.79 15.57
N GLY A 183 -7.70 -1.59 15.47
CA GLY A 183 -7.43 -0.71 16.61
C GLY A 183 -6.20 -1.07 17.46
N VAL A 184 -5.50 -2.16 17.15
CA VAL A 184 -4.27 -2.58 17.84
C VAL A 184 -3.05 -2.15 17.02
N GLN A 185 -2.12 -1.42 17.65
CA GLN A 185 -0.85 -1.06 17.02
C GLN A 185 0.04 -2.30 16.90
N ILE A 186 0.41 -2.64 15.67
CA ILE A 186 1.25 -3.80 15.34
C ILE A 186 2.64 -3.39 14.86
N VAL A 187 2.82 -2.13 14.43
CA VAL A 187 4.12 -1.52 14.13
C VAL A 187 4.17 -0.13 14.76
N ASP A 188 5.29 0.17 15.41
CA ASP A 188 5.73 1.49 15.88
C ASP A 188 7.19 1.63 15.48
N TYR A 189 7.46 2.26 14.34
CA TYR A 189 8.79 2.34 13.75
C TYR A 189 9.19 3.79 13.47
N ASN A 190 10.40 4.14 13.91
CA ASN A 190 11.07 5.39 13.60
C ASN A 190 12.50 5.08 13.12
N GLY A 191 12.90 5.64 11.98
CA GLY A 191 14.19 5.38 11.36
C GLY A 191 14.16 5.62 9.85
N SER A 192 15.19 5.18 9.13
CA SER A 192 15.21 5.30 7.66
C SER A 192 14.05 4.54 7.03
N LEU A 193 13.34 5.18 6.09
CA LEU A 193 12.24 4.57 5.34
C LEU A 193 12.15 5.20 3.95
N GLY A 194 12.06 4.37 2.91
CA GLY A 194 12.00 4.82 1.52
C GLY A 194 13.36 4.83 0.81
N TYR A 195 13.34 5.06 -0.49
CA TYR A 195 14.52 5.20 -1.32
C TYR A 195 14.82 6.68 -1.56
N ASN A 196 16.09 7.01 -1.83
CA ASN A 196 16.55 8.38 -2.02
C ASN A 196 16.34 8.83 -3.47
N ASP A 197 15.06 8.86 -3.86
CA ASP A 197 14.61 9.22 -5.20
C ASP A 197 14.24 10.71 -5.26
N GLN A 198 14.17 11.32 -6.45
CA GLN A 198 13.73 12.72 -6.60
C GLN A 198 12.24 12.90 -6.32
N VAL A 199 11.43 11.87 -6.59
CA VAL A 199 9.99 11.85 -6.38
C VAL A 199 9.67 10.79 -5.34
N GLY A 200 8.92 11.15 -4.30
CA GLY A 200 8.55 10.18 -3.27
C GLY A 200 7.58 9.12 -3.78
N PRO A 201 7.37 8.04 -3.04
CA PRO A 201 6.65 6.87 -3.55
C PRO A 201 5.13 7.10 -3.61
N TYR A 202 4.42 6.22 -4.31
CA TYR A 202 2.95 6.28 -4.48
C TYR A 202 2.24 5.02 -4.00
N TRP A 203 1.01 5.18 -3.50
CA TRP A 203 0.22 4.07 -2.95
C TRP A 203 -0.35 3.13 -4.03
N LYS A 204 -0.42 1.84 -3.71
CA LYS A 204 -1.13 0.81 -4.46
C LYS A 204 -1.83 -0.17 -3.52
N ASN A 205 -2.96 -0.72 -3.94
CA ASN A 205 -3.59 -1.85 -3.27
C ASN A 205 -4.28 -2.79 -4.26
N GLY A 206 -4.46 -4.05 -3.84
CA GLY A 206 -5.08 -5.09 -4.64
C GLY A 206 -4.52 -6.46 -4.29
N VAL A 207 -4.17 -7.25 -5.31
CA VAL A 207 -3.46 -8.53 -5.19
C VAL A 207 -2.28 -8.51 -6.14
N TYR A 208 -1.07 -8.57 -5.62
CA TYR A 208 0.14 -8.77 -6.42
C TYR A 208 0.95 -9.90 -5.82
N ARG A 209 1.17 -10.98 -6.57
CA ARG A 209 1.84 -12.17 -6.05
C ARG A 209 2.71 -12.85 -7.08
N GLU A 210 3.54 -13.76 -6.58
CA GLU A 210 4.16 -14.76 -7.43
C GLU A 210 3.12 -15.67 -8.10
N ASP A 211 3.53 -16.37 -9.15
CA ASP A 211 2.71 -17.38 -9.78
C ASP A 211 2.26 -18.46 -8.79
N ALA A 212 0.96 -18.67 -8.73
CA ALA A 212 0.34 -19.71 -7.92
C ALA A 212 -0.99 -20.15 -8.56
N PRO A 213 -1.40 -21.41 -8.37
CA PRO A 213 -2.53 -21.99 -9.09
C PRO A 213 -3.91 -21.57 -8.54
N GLU A 214 -4.02 -21.30 -7.24
CA GLU A 214 -5.31 -20.96 -6.62
C GLU A 214 -5.83 -19.60 -7.07
N SER A 215 -7.12 -19.34 -6.95
CA SER A 215 -7.64 -17.96 -7.10
C SER A 215 -7.46 -17.19 -5.80
N MET A 216 -7.11 -15.91 -5.91
CA MET A 216 -7.03 -15.00 -4.78
C MET A 216 -7.87 -13.77 -5.06
N ALA A 217 -8.80 -13.46 -4.17
CA ALA A 217 -9.62 -12.28 -4.25
C ALA A 217 -9.62 -11.50 -2.94
N ILE A 218 -9.42 -10.18 -3.05
CA ILE A 218 -9.41 -9.28 -1.91
C ILE A 218 -10.35 -8.10 -2.20
N LYS A 219 -11.20 -7.79 -1.23
CA LYS A 219 -12.04 -6.60 -1.23
C LYS A 219 -11.42 -5.52 -0.37
N TYR A 220 -11.53 -4.27 -0.82
CA TYR A 220 -11.12 -3.07 -0.11
C TYR A 220 -12.27 -2.08 -0.06
N GLY A 221 -12.46 -1.41 1.07
CA GLY A 221 -13.48 -0.37 1.23
C GLY A 221 -13.02 0.73 2.18
N ALA A 222 -13.74 1.85 2.17
CA ALA A 222 -13.47 3.01 3.02
C ALA A 222 -12.01 3.50 2.94
N ILE A 223 -11.40 3.44 1.75
CA ILE A 223 -10.01 3.89 1.57
C ILE A 223 -9.97 5.42 1.69
N LYS A 224 -9.12 5.93 2.57
CA LYS A 224 -8.85 7.36 2.73
C LYS A 224 -7.37 7.59 2.88
N CYS A 225 -6.95 8.77 2.47
CA CYS A 225 -5.58 9.21 2.57
C CYS A 225 -5.60 10.67 3.02
N GLU A 226 -4.83 10.99 4.05
CA GLU A 226 -4.89 12.27 4.75
C GLU A 226 -3.47 12.75 5.02
N GLU A 227 -3.18 13.97 4.64
CA GLU A 227 -1.92 14.62 4.97
C GLU A 227 -2.00 15.23 6.38
N SER A 228 -1.05 14.88 7.24
CA SER A 228 -0.95 15.50 8.57
C SER A 228 -0.36 16.89 8.44
N ARG A 229 -1.10 17.94 8.81
CA ARG A 229 -0.56 19.30 8.80
C ARG A 229 0.48 19.46 9.90
N LYS A 230 1.61 20.09 9.55
CA LYS A 230 2.65 20.54 10.49
C LYS A 230 2.12 21.61 11.44
#